data_AF-A0A150KN85-F1
#
_entry.id   AF-A0A150KN85-F1
#
_cell.length_a   1.000
_cell.length_b   1.000
_cell.length_c   1.000
_cell.angle_alpha   90.00
_cell.angle_beta   90.00
_cell.angle_gamma   90.00
#
_symmetry.space_group_name_H-M   'P 1'
#
loop_
_entity.id
_entity.type
_entity.pdbx_description
1 polymer ?
#
loop_
_entity_poly.entity_id
_entity_poly.type
_entity_poly.pdbx_seq_one_letter_code
_entity_poly.pdbx_strand_id
1 'polypeptide(L)'
;MAIQNINSVATNILRPLEQKNIQSPNTQSQVKFSDFLKKSIEDVNQSQIDSDILTKKMANGENVDLHQVMITAQKASITLQAALEIRNKVVEAYQETMRMQV
;
A
#
# COMPACT_ATOMS: atom_id res chain seq x y z
N MET A 1 -30.61 51.80 -49.95
CA MET A 1 -30.48 50.35 -50.28
C MET A 1 -29.12 49.89 -49.81
N ALA A 2 -28.88 48.79 -49.11
CA ALA A 2 -29.69 47.89 -48.31
C ALA A 2 -28.66 47.08 -47.47
N ILE A 3 -28.79 47.12 -46.13
CA ILE A 3 -28.66 46.04 -45.15
C ILE A 3 -27.60 44.92 -45.32
N GLN A 4 -26.84 44.75 -44.21
CA GLN A 4 -26.53 43.50 -43.47
C GLN A 4 -25.89 42.30 -44.20
N ASN A 5 -24.78 41.81 -43.65
CA ASN A 5 -24.85 40.52 -42.94
C ASN A 5 -23.71 40.37 -41.91
N ILE A 6 -24.11 40.34 -40.64
CA ILE A 6 -23.36 39.85 -39.51
C ILE A 6 -23.62 38.34 -39.47
N ASN A 7 -22.61 37.50 -39.71
CA ASN A 7 -22.73 36.11 -39.30
C ASN A 7 -21.42 35.56 -38.72
N SER A 8 -21.42 35.50 -37.39
CA SER A 8 -20.81 34.50 -36.50
C SER A 8 -19.30 34.26 -36.67
N VAL A 9 -18.39 34.89 -35.91
CA VAL A 9 -18.26 34.81 -34.44
C VAL A 9 -19.09 33.67 -33.80
N ALA A 10 -18.84 32.42 -34.19
CA ALA A 10 -19.14 31.22 -33.38
C ALA A 10 -18.73 29.96 -34.15
N THR A 11 -17.52 29.44 -33.95
CA THR A 11 -17.24 28.01 -34.19
C THR A 11 -15.97 27.44 -33.53
N ASN A 12 -15.32 28.14 -32.60
CA ASN A 12 -14.28 27.53 -31.75
C ASN A 12 -14.84 26.80 -30.50
N ILE A 13 -16.15 26.61 -30.43
CA ILE A 13 -16.80 25.84 -29.39
C ILE A 13 -16.89 24.41 -29.92
N LEU A 14 -16.17 23.50 -29.26
CA LEU A 14 -15.95 22.07 -29.56
C LEU A 14 -14.49 21.77 -29.92
N ARG A 15 -13.56 22.13 -29.02
CA ARG A 15 -12.42 21.24 -28.76
C ARG A 15 -13.04 20.00 -28.12
N PRO A 16 -12.91 18.79 -28.69
CA PRO A 16 -13.15 17.59 -27.90
C PRO A 16 -12.24 17.73 -26.69
N LEU A 17 -12.84 17.62 -25.50
CA LEU A 17 -12.12 17.53 -24.24
C LEU A 17 -10.94 16.60 -24.50
N GLU A 18 -9.72 17.12 -24.38
CA GLU A 18 -8.53 16.28 -24.29
C GLU A 18 -8.92 15.19 -23.30
N GLN A 19 -9.07 13.98 -23.82
CA GLN A 19 -9.11 12.79 -23.00
C GLN A 19 -7.81 12.86 -22.23
N LYS A 20 -7.89 13.39 -21.01
CA LYS A 20 -6.90 13.22 -19.97
C LYS A 20 -6.59 11.75 -20.02
N ASN A 21 -5.44 11.44 -20.61
CA ASN A 21 -4.94 10.09 -20.76
C ASN A 21 -4.98 9.55 -19.34
N ILE A 22 -5.98 8.72 -19.05
CA ILE A 22 -5.98 7.88 -17.86
C ILE A 22 -4.85 6.92 -18.21
N GLN A 23 -3.64 7.37 -17.90
CA GLN A 23 -2.44 6.59 -18.01
C GLN A 23 -2.75 5.34 -17.23
N SER A 24 -2.89 4.25 -17.98
CA SER A 24 -3.06 2.90 -17.46
C SER A 24 -2.13 2.76 -16.25
N PRO A 25 -2.61 2.24 -15.11
CA PRO A 25 -1.83 2.21 -13.88
C PRO A 25 -0.44 1.68 -14.20
N ASN A 26 0.56 2.56 -14.06
CA ASN A 26 1.93 2.29 -14.43
C ASN A 26 2.35 0.98 -13.77
N THR A 27 2.62 -0.06 -14.57
CA THR A 27 3.02 -1.39 -14.10
C THR A 27 4.23 -1.31 -13.16
N GLN A 28 5.05 -0.27 -13.27
CA GLN A 28 6.13 0.02 -12.32
C GLN A 28 5.63 0.30 -10.88
N SER A 29 4.48 0.94 -10.71
CA SER A 29 3.91 1.22 -9.38
C SER A 29 3.38 -0.05 -8.71
N GLN A 30 2.81 -0.97 -9.50
CA GLN A 30 2.34 -2.27 -8.99
C GLN A 30 3.51 -3.14 -8.53
N VAL A 31 4.58 -3.22 -9.32
CA VAL A 31 5.81 -3.96 -8.95
C VAL A 31 6.39 -3.41 -7.65
N LYS A 32 6.48 -2.08 -7.51
CA LYS A 32 6.99 -1.42 -6.29
C LYS A 32 6.18 -1.74 -5.04
N PHE A 33 4.85 -1.82 -5.13
CA PHE A 33 4.01 -2.17 -3.99
C PHE A 33 4.17 -3.64 -3.59
N SER A 34 4.19 -4.56 -4.57
CA SER A 34 4.42 -5.98 -4.31
C SER A 34 5.78 -6.23 -3.64
N ASP A 35 6.84 -5.56 -4.11
CA ASP A 35 8.17 -5.65 -3.51
C ASP A 35 8.19 -5.09 -2.08
N PHE A 36 7.55 -3.94 -1.85
CA PHE A 36 7.42 -3.34 -0.53
C PHE A 36 6.64 -4.24 0.45
N LEU A 37 5.53 -4.84 0.00
CA LEU A 37 4.73 -5.73 0.81
C LEU A 37 5.51 -7.00 1.15
N LYS A 38 6.22 -7.59 0.17
CA LYS A 38 7.09 -8.74 0.39
C LYS A 38 8.15 -8.43 1.45
N LYS A 39 8.84 -7.30 1.32
CA LYS A 39 9.83 -6.85 2.29
C LYS A 39 9.21 -6.65 3.68
N SER A 40 8.03 -6.05 3.76
CA SER A 40 7.34 -5.83 5.04
C SER A 40 6.99 -7.14 5.73
N ILE A 41 6.59 -8.18 4.99
CA ILE A 41 6.33 -9.52 5.53
C ILE A 41 7.62 -10.18 6.01
N GLU A 42 8.71 -10.04 5.24
CA GLU A 42 10.05 -10.49 5.65
C GLU A 42 10.49 -9.83 6.96
N ASP A 43 10.27 -8.52 7.09
CA ASP A 43 10.62 -7.74 8.29
C ASP A 43 9.82 -8.22 9.52
N VAL A 44 8.53 -8.53 9.35
CA VAL A 44 7.68 -9.11 10.42
C VAL A 44 8.23 -10.48 10.85
N ASN A 45 8.57 -11.33 9.88
CA ASN A 45 9.14 -12.65 10.15
C ASN A 45 10.48 -12.54 10.89
N GLN A 46 11.36 -11.64 10.44
CA GLN A 46 12.64 -11.40 11.11
C GLN A 46 12.44 -10.95 12.56
N SER A 47 11.50 -10.03 12.81
CA SER A 47 11.20 -9.57 14.17
C SER A 47 10.72 -10.71 15.08
N GLN A 48 9.99 -11.70 14.55
CA GLN A 48 9.56 -12.87 15.32
C GLN A 48 10.74 -13.81 15.61
N ILE A 49 11.57 -14.09 14.61
CA ILE A 49 12.77 -14.91 14.77
C ILE A 49 13.71 -14.30 15.83
N ASP A 50 13.92 -13.00 15.79
CA ASP A 50 14.77 -12.29 16.75
C ASP A 50 14.22 -12.42 18.18
N SER A 51 12.91 -12.27 18.35
CA SER A 51 12.22 -12.49 19.64
C SER A 51 12.41 -13.91 20.15
N ASP A 52 12.23 -14.91 19.29
CA ASP A 52 12.38 -16.32 19.63
C ASP A 52 13.81 -16.67 20.02
N ILE A 53 14.80 -16.15 19.29
CA ILE A 53 16.22 -16.36 19.59
C ILE A 53 16.54 -15.79 20.98
N LEU A 54 16.17 -14.55 21.24
CA LEU A 54 16.45 -13.91 22.53
C LEU A 54 15.75 -14.62 23.69
N THR A 55 14.51 -15.05 23.48
CA THR A 55 13.74 -15.82 24.46
C THR A 55 14.42 -17.16 24.77
N LYS A 56 14.89 -17.87 23.74
CA LYS A 56 15.63 -19.14 23.90
C LYS A 56 16.94 -18.93 24.64
N LYS A 57 17.72 -17.92 24.26
CA LYS A 57 18.98 -17.57 24.94
C LYS A 57 18.77 -17.31 26.42
N MET A 58 17.72 -16.57 26.77
CA MET A 58 17.37 -16.32 28.16
C MET A 58 16.97 -17.60 28.89
N ALA A 59 16.11 -18.42 28.29
CA ALA A 59 15.68 -19.68 28.87
C ALA A 59 16.85 -20.65 29.11
N ASN A 60 17.88 -20.58 28.26
CA ASN A 60 19.13 -21.34 28.39
C ASN A 60 20.11 -20.77 29.43
N GLY A 61 19.80 -19.63 30.07
CA GLY A 61 20.68 -18.97 31.02
C GLY A 61 21.88 -18.25 30.40
N GLU A 62 21.83 -17.96 29.09
CA GLU A 62 22.84 -17.12 28.45
C GLU A 62 22.77 -15.68 28.96
N ASN A 63 23.87 -14.92 28.86
CA ASN A 63 23.93 -13.53 29.30
C ASN A 63 23.20 -12.61 28.31
N VAL A 64 21.86 -12.58 28.43
CA VAL A 64 20.97 -11.68 27.70
C VAL A 64 20.14 -10.86 28.68
N ASP A 65 19.98 -9.57 28.40
CA ASP A 65 19.21 -8.65 29.23
C ASP A 65 17.71 -8.97 29.13
N LEU A 66 17.07 -9.23 30.28
CA LEU A 66 15.63 -9.49 30.39
C LEU A 66 14.79 -8.37 29.77
N HIS A 67 15.17 -7.11 29.97
CA HIS A 67 14.47 -5.97 29.39
C HIS A 67 14.55 -5.99 27.87
N GLN A 68 15.71 -6.34 27.30
CA GLN A 68 15.87 -6.42 25.87
C GLN A 68 14.97 -7.50 25.26
N VAL A 69 14.87 -8.67 25.89
CA VAL A 69 13.99 -9.74 25.39
C VAL A 69 12.53 -9.34 25.49
N MET A 70 12.10 -8.72 26.60
CA MET A 70 10.73 -8.25 26.76
C MET A 70 10.37 -7.19 25.71
N ILE A 71 11.27 -6.24 25.44
CA ILE A 71 11.07 -5.20 24.42
C ILE A 71 10.98 -5.85 23.03
N THR A 72 11.90 -6.77 22.70
CA THR A 72 11.88 -7.44 21.39
C THR A 72 10.60 -8.27 21.21
N ALA A 73 10.14 -8.97 22.24
CA ALA A 73 8.91 -9.75 22.19
C ALA A 73 7.66 -8.86 22.03
N GLN A 74 7.59 -7.75 22.76
CA GLN A 74 6.50 -6.77 22.60
C GLN A 74 6.51 -6.15 21.21
N LYS A 75 7.68 -5.78 20.70
CA LYS A 75 7.85 -5.26 19.34
C LYS A 75 7.34 -6.27 18.31
N ALA A 76 7.77 -7.52 18.38
CA ALA A 76 7.35 -8.57 17.46
C ALA A 76 5.83 -8.79 17.49
N SER A 77 5.22 -8.77 18.68
CA SER A 77 3.77 -8.89 18.86
C SER A 77 3.01 -7.74 18.21
N ILE A 78 3.38 -6.49 18.50
CA ILE A 78 2.73 -5.29 17.92
C ILE A 78 2.92 -5.25 16.40
N THR A 79 4.11 -5.58 15.91
CA THR A 79 4.40 -5.63 14.47
C THR A 79 3.55 -6.70 13.77
N LEU A 80 3.36 -7.87 14.36
CA LEU A 80 2.46 -8.89 13.82
C LEU A 80 1.00 -8.42 13.80
N GLN A 81 0.52 -7.80 14.88
CA GLN A 81 -0.84 -7.26 14.93
C GLN A 81 -1.07 -6.23 13.83
N ALA A 82 -0.14 -5.30 13.64
CA ALA A 82 -0.20 -4.32 12.57
C ALA A 82 -0.21 -5.00 11.18
N ALA A 83 0.59 -6.04 10.97
CA ALA A 83 0.61 -6.79 9.71
C ALA A 83 -0.73 -7.50 9.44
N LEU A 84 -1.40 -8.02 10.46
CA LEU A 84 -2.73 -8.63 10.33
C LEU A 84 -3.79 -7.60 9.93
N GLU A 85 -3.76 -6.41 10.53
CA GLU A 85 -4.68 -5.32 10.15
C GLU A 85 -4.48 -4.90 8.70
N ILE A 86 -3.22 -4.72 8.28
CA ILE A 86 -2.90 -4.40 6.88
C ILE A 86 -3.37 -5.52 5.95
N ARG A 87 -3.12 -6.78 6.28
CA ARG A 87 -3.59 -7.93 5.50
C ARG A 87 -5.10 -7.89 5.32
N ASN A 88 -5.86 -7.67 6.39
CA ASN A 88 -7.31 -7.59 6.33
C ASN A 88 -7.76 -6.47 5.39
N LYS A 89 -7.17 -5.27 5.52
CA LYS A 89 -7.50 -4.12 4.67
C LYS A 89 -7.17 -4.34 3.19
N VAL A 90 -6.06 -5.02 2.88
CA VAL A 90 -5.70 -5.35 1.50
C VAL A 90 -6.70 -6.35 0.90
N VAL A 91 -7.12 -7.35 1.67
CA VAL A 91 -8.15 -8.31 1.21
C VAL A 91 -9.50 -7.61 1.00
N GLU A 92 -9.91 -6.74 1.93
CA GLU A 92 -11.13 -5.93 1.79
C GLU A 92 -11.09 -5.06 0.53
N ALA A 93 -9.96 -4.36 0.28
CA ALA A 93 -9.81 -3.51 -0.90
C ALA A 93 -9.89 -4.30 -2.21
N TYR A 94 -9.32 -5.51 -2.24
CA TYR A 94 -9.45 -6.42 -3.38
C TYR A 94 -10.91 -6.85 -3.59
N GLN A 95 -11.61 -7.24 -2.52
CA GLN A 95 -13.01 -7.63 -2.57
C GLN A 95 -13.92 -6.48 -3.04
N GLU A 96 -13.68 -5.25 -2.57
CA GLU A 96 -14.48 -4.09 -2.96
C GLU A 96 -14.29 -3.71 -4.43
N THR A 97 -13.05 -3.81 -4.95
CA THR A 97 -12.77 -3.60 -6.38
C THR A 97 -13.56 -4.58 -7.26
N MET A 98 -13.70 -5.84 -6.82
CA MET A 98 -14.50 -6.86 -7.51
C MET A 98 -16.01 -6.54 -7.47
N ARG A 99 -16.50 -5.97 -6.36
CA ARG A 99 -17.91 -5.58 -6.21
C ARG A 99 -18.30 -4.34 -7.01
N MET A 100 -17.35 -3.46 -7.34
CA MET A 100 -17.61 -2.28 -8.18
C MET A 100 -17.76 -2.60 -9.68
N GLN A 101 -17.28 -3.76 -10.16
CA GLN A 101 -17.27 -4.11 -11.59
C GLN A 101 -18.50 -4.91 -12.06
N VAL A 102 -19.50 -5.12 -11.19
CA VAL A 102 -20.80 -5.71 -11.57
C VAL A 102 -21.88 -4.66 -11.71
#